data_AF-A0AB33HS10-F1
#
_entry.id   AF-A0AB33HS10-F1
#
_cell.length_a   1.000
_cell.length_b   1.000
_cell.length_c   1.000
_cell.angle_alpha   90.00
_cell.angle_beta   90.00
_cell.angle_gamma   90.00
#
_symmetry.space_group_name_H-M   'P 1'
#
loop_
_entity.id
_entity.type
_entity.pdbx_description
1 polymer ?
#
loop_
_entity_poly.entity_id
_entity_poly.type
_entity_poly.pdbx_seq_one_letter_code
_entity_poly.pdbx_strand_id
1 'polypeptide(L)'
;MWLIMTLAAAVITTAVWYIKSPNDKYKLGFLSLMFWGASIMWLVDHVIAYLQEGGEFLEINQDATLLGISVIIFGLLVWEIVLLASDPKGVIKKALTK
;
A
#
# COMPACT_ATOMS: atom_id res chain seq x y z
N MET A 1 -3.63 -5.04 13.84
CA MET A 1 -2.45 -4.20 13.52
C MET A 1 -2.34 -4.03 12.02
N TRP A 2 -2.66 -5.06 11.22
CA TRP A 2 -2.81 -4.95 9.77
C TRP A 2 -3.67 -3.76 9.32
N LEU A 3 -4.78 -3.44 10.00
CA LEU A 3 -5.69 -2.34 9.61
C LEU A 3 -4.98 -0.99 9.75
N ILE A 4 -4.42 -0.75 10.93
CA ILE A 4 -3.68 0.46 11.26
C ILE A 4 -2.48 0.61 10.32
N MET A 5 -1.74 -0.47 10.08
CA MET A 5 -0.53 -0.47 9.25
C MET A 5 -0.86 -0.14 7.78
N THR A 6 -1.86 -0.79 7.19
CA THR A 6 -2.25 -0.50 5.80
C THR A 6 -2.86 0.88 5.65
N LEU A 7 -3.63 1.34 6.63
CA LEU A 7 -4.22 2.68 6.59
C LEU A 7 -3.14 3.76 6.75
N ALA A 8 -2.16 3.54 7.61
CA ALA A 8 -0.98 4.40 7.71
C ALA A 8 -0.20 4.43 6.38
N ALA A 9 0.01 3.27 5.75
CA ALA A 9 0.66 3.20 4.45
C ALA A 9 -0.13 3.95 3.35
N ALA A 10 -1.46 3.82 3.34
CA ALA A 10 -2.33 4.54 2.42
C ALA A 10 -2.24 6.05 2.61
N VAL A 11 -2.27 6.53 3.86
CA VAL A 11 -2.16 7.97 4.18
C VAL A 11 -0.78 8.51 3.79
N ILE A 12 0.31 7.82 4.15
CA ILE A 12 1.67 8.25 3.84
C ILE A 12 1.87 8.30 2.32
N THR A 13 1.48 7.25 1.59
CA THR A 13 1.64 7.22 0.13
C THR A 13 0.81 8.28 -0.57
N THR A 14 -0.39 8.59 -0.06
CA THR A 14 -1.23 9.70 -0.56
C THR A 14 -0.57 11.05 -0.31
N ALA A 15 -0.01 11.28 0.89
CA ALA A 15 0.69 12.52 1.21
C ALA A 15 1.92 12.72 0.32
N VAL A 16 2.74 11.67 0.15
CA VAL A 16 3.94 11.73 -0.71
C VAL A 16 3.55 11.92 -2.18
N TRP A 17 2.47 11.29 -2.65
CA TRP A 17 1.93 11.52 -3.98
C TRP A 17 1.49 12.98 -4.18
N TYR A 18 0.73 13.53 -3.23
CA TYR A 18 0.24 14.91 -3.31
C TYR A 18 1.37 15.95 -3.36
N ILE A 19 2.43 15.76 -2.55
CA ILE A 19 3.62 16.64 -2.57
C ILE A 19 4.35 16.61 -3.91
N LYS A 20 4.30 15.49 -4.65
CA LYS A 20 4.98 15.32 -5.94
C LYS A 20 4.09 15.64 -7.15
N SER A 21 2.80 15.92 -6.94
CA SER A 21 1.87 16.38 -7.98
C SER A 21 2.32 17.74 -8.54
N PRO A 22 2.28 17.99 -9.88
CA PRO A 22 1.52 17.26 -10.91
C PRO A 22 2.29 16.15 -11.65
N ASN A 23 3.60 16.03 -11.42
CA ASN A 23 4.42 15.04 -12.11
C ASN A 23 4.44 13.72 -11.33
N ASP A 24 3.40 12.89 -11.47
CA ASP A 24 3.36 11.52 -10.92
C ASP A 24 4.27 10.55 -11.70
N LYS A 25 5.54 10.96 -11.89
CA LYS A 25 6.59 10.17 -12.52
C LYS A 25 6.86 8.87 -11.77
N TYR A 26 6.52 8.80 -10.49
CA TYR A 26 6.80 7.66 -9.63
C TYR A 26 5.60 6.73 -9.47
N LYS A 27 4.48 6.98 -10.16
CA LYS A 27 3.26 6.17 -10.06
C LYS A 27 2.80 5.97 -8.61
N LEU A 28 2.96 6.99 -7.78
CA LEU A 28 2.58 6.92 -6.37
C LEU A 28 1.06 6.92 -6.19
N GLY A 29 0.31 7.45 -7.16
CA GLY A 29 -1.14 7.35 -7.17
C GLY A 29 -1.61 5.89 -7.26
N PHE A 30 -0.91 5.07 -8.07
CA PHE A 30 -1.20 3.64 -8.16
C PHE A 30 -0.95 2.92 -6.83
N LEU A 31 0.18 3.20 -6.17
CA LEU A 31 0.50 2.62 -4.86
C LEU A 31 -0.49 3.06 -3.77
N SER A 32 -0.89 4.34 -3.77
CA SER A 32 -1.90 4.88 -2.84
C SER A 32 -3.24 4.15 -3.01
N LEU A 33 -3.71 3.97 -4.25
CA LEU A 33 -4.95 3.25 -4.53
C LEU A 33 -4.91 1.79 -4.08
N MET A 34 -3.77 1.11 -4.23
CA MET A 34 -3.60 -0.25 -3.73
C MET A 34 -3.77 -0.33 -2.22
N PHE A 35 -3.09 0.54 -1.46
CA PHE A 35 -3.21 0.53 0.00
C PHE A 35 -4.59 0.96 0.48
N TRP A 36 -5.22 1.95 -0.14
CA TRP A 36 -6.61 2.30 0.15
C TRP A 36 -7.57 1.13 -0.11
N GLY A 37 -7.41 0.43 -1.24
CA GLY A 37 -8.21 -0.75 -1.55
C GLY A 37 -8.08 -1.86 -0.50
N ALA A 38 -6.85 -2.18 -0.09
CA ALA A 38 -6.59 -3.16 0.96
C ALA A 38 -7.18 -2.74 2.32
N SER A 39 -7.00 -1.48 2.71
CA SER A 39 -7.53 -0.96 3.97
C SER A 39 -9.06 -0.96 4.00
N ILE A 40 -9.73 -0.58 2.91
CA ILE A 40 -11.21 -0.59 2.84
C ILE A 40 -11.74 -2.02 2.85
N MET A 41 -11.15 -2.92 2.05
CA MET A 41 -11.55 -4.33 2.00
C MET A 41 -11.54 -4.95 3.39
N TRP A 42 -10.43 -4.81 4.11
CA TRP A 42 -10.32 -5.38 5.43
C TRP A 42 -11.11 -4.63 6.50
N LEU A 43 -11.27 -3.31 6.38
CA LEU A 43 -12.14 -2.55 7.29
C LEU A 43 -13.59 -3.05 7.22
N VAL A 44 -14.11 -3.25 6.01
CA VAL A 44 -15.49 -3.74 5.81
C VAL A 44 -15.65 -5.14 6.40
N ASP A 45 -14.73 -6.05 6.09
CA ASP A 45 -14.75 -7.42 6.61
C ASP A 45 -14.75 -7.44 8.15
N HIS A 46 -13.87 -6.64 8.76
CA HIS A 46 -13.74 -6.58 10.21
C HIS A 46 -14.90 -5.87 10.90
N VAL A 47 -15.51 -4.85 10.27
CA VAL A 47 -16.74 -4.23 10.77
C VAL A 47 -17.89 -5.25 10.82
N ILE A 48 -18.04 -6.07 9.78
CA ILE A 48 -19.09 -7.10 9.75
C ILE A 48 -18.82 -8.16 10.83
N ALA A 49 -17.59 -8.67 10.92
CA ALA A 49 -17.20 -9.65 11.93
C ALA A 49 -17.44 -9.12 13.35
N TYR A 50 -17.04 -7.88 13.63
CA TYR A 50 -17.26 -7.23 14.91
C TYR A 50 -18.75 -7.11 15.28
N LEU A 51 -19.61 -6.78 14.32
CA LEU A 51 -21.06 -6.67 14.54
C LEU A 51 -21.73 -8.03 14.77
N GLN A 52 -21.18 -9.12 14.23
CA GLN A 52 -21.75 -10.46 14.33
C GLN A 52 -21.26 -11.22 15.57
N GLU A 53 -19.95 -11.21 15.81
CA GLU A 53 -19.29 -12.04 16.83
C GLU A 53 -18.98 -11.25 18.10
N GLY A 54 -18.95 -9.91 18.03
CA GLY A 54 -18.48 -9.05 19.11
C GLY A 54 -16.97 -9.20 19.34
N GLY A 55 -16.43 -8.51 20.35
CA GLY A 55 -15.02 -8.62 20.73
C GLY A 55 -14.24 -7.31 20.61
N GLU A 56 -12.95 -7.39 20.31
CA GLU A 56 -12.08 -6.23 20.10
C GLU A 56 -12.05 -5.84 18.63
N PHE A 57 -12.20 -4.54 18.33
CA PHE A 57 -12.18 -4.02 16.95
C PHE A 57 -10.76 -3.91 16.36
N LEU A 58 -9.74 -3.91 17.20
CA LEU A 58 -8.35 -3.76 16.77
C LEU A 58 -7.57 -4.99 17.18
N GLU A 59 -7.21 -5.83 16.21
CA GLU A 59 -6.41 -7.03 16.47
C GLU A 59 -4.95 -6.68 16.78
N ILE A 60 -4.57 -6.56 18.04
CA ILE A 60 -3.18 -6.24 18.43
C ILE A 60 -2.47 -7.53 18.84
N ASN A 61 -2.06 -8.32 17.85
CA ASN A 61 -1.28 -9.54 18.06
C ASN A 61 -0.10 -9.65 17.06
N GLN A 62 0.80 -10.61 17.28
CA GLN A 62 1.99 -10.80 16.47
C GLN A 62 1.65 -11.21 15.03
N ASP A 63 0.69 -12.11 14.83
CA ASP A 63 0.30 -12.60 13.50
C ASP A 63 -0.32 -11.49 12.65
N ALA A 64 -1.19 -10.66 13.24
CA ALA A 64 -1.79 -9.49 12.61
C ALA A 64 -0.73 -8.42 12.26
N THR A 65 0.37 -8.38 13.00
CA THR A 65 1.50 -7.49 12.70
C THR A 65 2.31 -8.03 11.52
N LEU A 66 2.64 -9.32 11.54
CA LEU A 66 3.33 -10.00 10.44
C LEU A 66 2.52 -9.87 9.15
N LEU A 67 1.21 -10.13 9.20
CA LEU A 67 0.31 -9.97 8.05
C LEU A 67 0.34 -8.54 7.51
N GLY A 68 0.25 -7.53 8.39
CA GLY A 68 0.32 -6.13 8.01
C GLY A 68 1.63 -5.77 7.30
N ILE A 69 2.77 -6.24 7.84
CA ILE A 69 4.10 -6.04 7.24
C ILE A 69 4.19 -6.75 5.88
N SER A 70 3.74 -8.00 5.80
CA SER A 70 3.75 -8.78 4.55
C SER A 70 2.97 -8.09 3.43
N VAL A 71 1.79 -7.55 3.73
CA VAL A 71 0.98 -6.83 2.73
C VAL A 71 1.62 -5.52 2.30
N ILE A 72 2.24 -4.77 3.22
CA ILE A 72 2.98 -3.55 2.86
C ILE A 72 4.16 -3.88 1.93
N ILE A 73 4.96 -4.88 2.29
CA ILE A 73 6.10 -5.32 1.47
C ILE A 73 5.61 -5.75 0.09
N PHE A 74 4.55 -6.57 0.04
CA PHE A 74 4.00 -7.04 -1.23
C PHE A 74 3.49 -5.88 -2.11
N GLY A 75 2.78 -4.92 -1.51
CA GLY A 75 2.30 -3.73 -2.22
C GLY A 75 3.45 -2.89 -2.79
N LEU A 76 4.51 -2.70 -2.01
CA LEU A 76 5.72 -2.00 -2.46
C LEU A 76 6.43 -2.76 -3.59
N LEU A 77 6.56 -4.09 -3.49
CA LEU A 77 7.17 -4.91 -4.53
C LEU A 77 6.43 -4.82 -5.87
N VAL A 78 5.09 -4.92 -5.84
CA VAL A 78 4.27 -4.79 -7.05
C VAL A 78 4.43 -3.40 -7.66
N TRP A 79 4.41 -2.34 -6.85
CA TRP A 79 4.65 -0.98 -7.31
C TRP A 79 6.06 -0.81 -7.90
N GLU A 80 7.08 -1.38 -7.27
CA GLU A 80 8.47 -1.31 -7.74
C GLU A 80 8.63 -1.97 -9.11
N ILE A 81 8.03 -3.16 -9.31
CA ILE A 81 8.01 -3.84 -10.62
C ILE A 81 7.35 -2.93 -11.67
N VAL A 82 6.19 -2.36 -11.36
CA VAL A 82 5.47 -1.46 -12.29
C VAL A 82 6.27 -0.19 -12.59
N LEU A 83 6.93 0.38 -11.58
CA LEU A 83 7.78 1.56 -11.71
C LEU A 83 8.98 1.29 -12.63
N LEU A 84 9.69 0.18 -12.40
CA LEU A 84 10.84 -0.23 -13.20
C LEU A 84 10.42 -0.56 -14.63
N ALA A 85 9.34 -1.32 -14.82
CA ALA A 85 8.83 -1.65 -16.16
C ALA A 85 8.42 -0.40 -16.97
N SER A 86 7.94 0.64 -16.29
CA SER A 86 7.55 1.89 -16.94
C SER A 86 8.75 2.79 -17.28
N ASP A 87 9.90 2.55 -16.64
CA ASP A 87 11.15 3.32 -16.75
C ASP A 87 10.95 4.82 -17.00
N PRO A 88 10.23 5.54 -16.13
CA PRO A 88 9.84 6.94 -16.36
C PRO A 88 11.04 7.91 -16.44
N LYS A 89 12.21 7.49 -15.96
CA LYS A 89 13.47 8.26 -16.03
C LYS A 89 14.40 7.78 -17.15
N GLY A 90 14.07 6.71 -17.86
CA GLY A 90 14.94 6.12 -18.88
C GLY A 90 16.25 5.55 -18.33
N VAL A 91 16.32 5.25 -17.03
CA VAL A 91 17.57 4.80 -16.37
C VAL A 91 17.91 3.40 -16.83
N ILE A 92 16.91 2.51 -16.94
CA ILE A 92 17.11 1.13 -17.39
C ILE A 92 17.51 1.13 -18.87
N LYS A 93 16.79 1.89 -19.70
CA LYS A 93 17.13 2.03 -21.12
C LYS A 93 18.56 2.53 -21.33
N LYS A 94 18.96 3.58 -20.60
CA LYS A 94 20.33 4.12 -20.67
C LYS A 94 21.41 3.13 -20.22
N ALA A 95 21.12 2.28 -19.25
CA ALA A 95 22.05 1.26 -18.79
C ALA A 95 22.21 0.10 -19.78
N LEU A 96 21.14 -0.25 -20.52
CA LEU A 96 21.15 -1.34 -21.51
C LEU A 96 21.69 -0.93 -22.88
N THR A 97 21.61 0.36 -23.24
CA THR A 97 22.17 0.88 -24.50
C THR A 97 23.64 1.30 -24.40
N LYS A 98 24.30 1.00 -23.29
CA LYS A 98 25.72 1.29 -23.05
C LYS A 98 26.56 0.04 -23.27
#